data_AF-A0ABD0P0R1-F1
#
_entry.id   AF-A0ABD0P0R1-F1
#
_cell.length_a   1.000
_cell.length_b   1.000
_cell.length_c   1.000
_cell.angle_alpha   90.00
_cell.angle_beta   90.00
_cell.angle_gamma   90.00
#
_symmetry.space_group_name_H-M   'P 1'
#
loop_
_entity.id
_entity.type
_entity.pdbx_description
1 polymer ?
#
loop_
_entity_poly.entity_id
_entity_poly.type
_entity_poly.pdbx_seq_one_letter_code
_entity_poly.pdbx_strand_id
1 'polypeptide(L)' 'LIHSRSVVPFVGSSEGQRFQTVLLDEERSRLLLGAKDHMYLLDPDNINKHPKK' A
#
# COMPACT_ATOMS: atom_id res chain seq x y z
N LEU A 1 -6.60 1.85 -18.38
CA LEU A 1 -6.12 1.32 -17.08
C LEU A 1 -6.56 2.20 -15.90
N ILE A 2 -6.07 3.44 -15.75
CA ILE A 2 -6.57 4.32 -14.67
C ILE A 2 -8.00 4.82 -14.95
N HIS A 3 -8.28 5.20 -16.20
CA HIS A 3 -9.62 5.63 -16.64
C HIS A 3 -10.68 4.51 -16.57
N SER A 4 -10.25 3.25 -16.59
CA SER A 4 -11.12 2.07 -16.43
C SER A 4 -11.33 1.68 -14.97
N ARG A 5 -10.75 2.42 -14.00
CA ARG A 5 -10.77 2.11 -12.54
C ARG A 5 -10.23 0.73 -12.17
N SER A 6 -9.47 0.10 -13.06
CA SER A 6 -8.86 -1.21 -12.83
C SER A 6 -7.51 -1.12 -12.13
N VAL A 7 -7.06 0.09 -11.79
CA VAL A 7 -5.78 0.38 -11.11
C VAL A 7 -6.03 1.45 -10.05
N VAL A 8 -5.58 1.18 -8.84
CA VAL A 8 -5.57 2.14 -7.72
C VAL A 8 -4.12 2.44 -7.38
N PRO A 9 -3.61 3.67 -7.64
CA PRO A 9 -2.24 4.02 -7.29
C PRO A 9 -2.12 4.29 -5.78
N PHE A 10 -0.98 3.88 -5.20
CA PHE A 10 -0.57 4.26 -3.85
C PHE A 10 0.71 5.09 -3.94
N VAL A 11 0.68 6.31 -3.41
CA VAL A 11 1.79 7.29 -3.53
C VAL A 11 2.60 7.40 -2.22
N GLY A 12 2.09 6.85 -1.11
CA GLY A 12 2.72 6.97 0.20
C GLY A 12 2.64 8.38 0.79
N SER A 13 3.38 8.61 1.87
CA SER A 13 3.35 9.86 2.63
C SER A 13 4.38 10.92 2.20
N SER A 14 5.38 10.58 1.39
CA SER A 14 6.42 11.52 0.96
C SER A 14 6.99 11.13 -0.40
N GLU A 15 7.44 12.12 -1.14
CA GLU A 15 8.14 11.89 -2.41
C GLU A 15 9.45 11.11 -2.19
N GLY A 16 9.83 10.31 -3.19
CA GLY A 16 11.07 9.52 -3.17
C GLY A 16 11.01 8.21 -2.35
N GLN A 17 9.85 7.79 -1.88
CA GLN A 17 9.73 6.49 -1.21
C GLN A 17 9.92 5.34 -2.18
N ARG A 18 10.98 4.56 -1.93
CA ARG A 18 11.24 3.32 -2.66
C ARG A 18 10.57 2.18 -1.92
N PHE A 19 9.48 1.68 -2.46
CA PHE A 19 8.82 0.46 -2.01
C PHE A 19 9.64 -0.76 -2.46
N GLN A 20 9.82 -1.72 -1.57
CA GLN A 20 10.78 -2.83 -1.77
C GLN A 20 10.19 -4.18 -1.40
N THR A 21 9.31 -4.19 -0.40
CA THR A 21 8.81 -5.41 0.22
C THR A 21 7.29 -5.36 0.32
N VAL A 22 6.64 -6.45 -0.02
CA VAL A 22 5.18 -6.63 0.14
C VAL A 22 4.96 -7.90 0.94
N LEU A 23 4.12 -7.83 1.97
CA LEU A 23 3.69 -8.98 2.74
C LEU A 23 2.16 -8.95 2.86
N LEU A 24 1.52 -10.00 2.37
CA LEU A 24 0.08 -10.18 2.44
C LEU A 24 -0.27 -11.15 3.58
N ASP A 25 -1.12 -10.69 4.49
CA ASP A 25 -1.68 -11.47 5.60
C ASP A 25 -3.20 -11.59 5.34
N GLU A 26 -3.57 -12.58 4.52
CA GLU A 26 -4.97 -12.80 4.09
C GLU A 26 -5.88 -13.11 5.27
N GLU A 27 -5.40 -13.92 6.22
CA GLU A 27 -6.18 -14.33 7.39
C GLU A 27 -6.62 -13.14 8.25
N ARG A 28 -5.81 -12.08 8.28
CA ARG A 28 -6.12 -10.85 9.01
C ARG A 28 -6.60 -9.70 8.13
N SER A 29 -6.74 -9.92 6.82
CA SER A 29 -7.09 -8.90 5.81
C SER A 29 -6.19 -7.66 5.89
N ARG A 30 -4.86 -7.88 5.86
CA ARG A 30 -3.86 -6.81 5.99
C ARG A 30 -2.76 -6.95 4.95
N LEU A 31 -2.36 -5.81 4.41
CA LEU A 31 -1.25 -5.70 3.47
C LEU A 31 -0.16 -4.83 4.10
N LEU A 32 1.03 -5.41 4.31
CA LEU A 32 2.21 -4.67 4.75
C LEU A 32 3.07 -4.30 3.54
N LEU A 33 3.41 -3.02 3.45
CA LEU A 33 4.24 -2.48 2.37
C LEU A 33 5.48 -1.82 2.99
N GLY A 34 6.64 -2.45 2.80
CA GLY A 34 7.93 -1.94 3.23
C GLY A 34 8.50 -0.94 2.23
N ALA A 35 8.86 0.24 2.74
CA ALA A 35 9.59 1.27 2.02
C ALA A 35 10.89 1.61 2.75
N LYS A 36 11.74 2.41 2.11
CA LYS A 36 12.92 2.96 2.80
C LYS A 36 12.48 3.74 4.05
N ASP A 37 12.98 3.32 5.21
CA ASP A 37 12.74 3.88 6.55
C ASP A 37 11.27 3.87 7.04
N HIS A 38 10.38 3.16 6.34
CA HIS A 38 8.94 3.20 6.62
C HIS A 38 8.26 1.85 6.34
N MET A 39 7.23 1.52 7.11
CA MET A 39 6.36 0.38 6.85
C MET A 39 4.92 0.86 6.83
N TYR A 40 4.17 0.45 5.82
CA TYR A 40 2.75 0.77 5.74
C TYR A 40 1.90 -0.44 6.05
N LEU A 41 0.86 -0.23 6.83
CA LEU A 41 -0.24 -1.17 7.00
C LEU A 41 -1.45 -0.67 6.21
N LEU A 42 -1.86 -1.45 5.21
CA LEU A 42 -2.86 -1.13 4.22
C LEU A 42 -4.02 -2.15 4.27
N ASP A 43 -5.19 -1.71 3.85
CA ASP A 43 -6.36 -2.57 3.59
C ASP A 43 -6.21 -3.17 2.17
N PRO A 44 -6.21 -4.51 2.02
CA PRO A 44 -6.01 -5.15 0.71
C PRO A 44 -7.18 -4.93 -0.26
N ASP A 45 -8.40 -4.68 0.23
CA ASP A 45 -9.55 -4.36 -0.63
C ASP A 45 -9.47 -2.94 -1.17
N ASN A 46 -8.86 -2.03 -0.40
CA ASN A 46 -8.58 -0.67 -0.84
C ASN A 46 -7.34 -0.09 -0.13
N ILE A 47 -6.21 -0.12 -0.82
CA ILE A 47 -4.90 0.30 -0.28
C ILE A 47 -4.82 1.77 0.14
N ASN A 48 -5.77 2.62 -0.29
CA ASN A 48 -5.86 4.03 0.11
C ASN A 48 -6.84 4.27 1.27
N LYS A 49 -7.51 3.22 1.76
CA LYS A 49 -8.45 3.30 2.88
C LYS A 49 -7.66 3.31 4.20
N HIS A 50 -7.45 4.51 4.72
CA HIS A 50 -6.76 4.77 5.99
C HIS A 50 -5.37 4.13 6.10
N PRO A 51 -4.43 4.44 5.19
CA PRO A 51 -3.07 3.92 5.28
C PRO A 51 -2.42 4.33 6.61
N LYS A 52 -1.89 3.35 7.34
CA LYS A 52 -1.12 3.58 8.57
C LYS A 52 0.36 3.40 8.26
N LYS A 53 1.20 4.23 8.86
CA LYS A 53 2.65 4.28 8.69
C LYS A 53 3.34 3.83 9.98
#